data_AF-A0A7K4A3P8-F1
#
_entry.id   AF-A0A7K4A3P8-F1
#
_cell.length_a   1.000
_cell.length_b   1.000
_cell.length_c   1.000
_cell.angle_alpha   90.00
_cell.angle_beta   90.00
_cell.angle_gamma   90.00
#
_symmetry.space_group_name_H-M   'P 1'
#
loop_
_entity.id
_entity.type
_entity.pdbx_description
1 polymer ?
#
loop_
_entity_poly.entity_id
_entity_poly.type
_entity_poly.pdbx_seq_one_letter_code
_entity_poly.pdbx_strand_id
1 'polypeptide(L)'
;MNEKILAVILALSLLANLGMGLYIANDHLYGPGMPSKEYETATGADRTSGPVGESGRTIPVADILDTISGQEKRSASLQGLAVITTINYSRQGQFIYQEKNETGTTINVTVDIIPGEGRVLVQTKPLMGIVFQDAANTAVAVARNRTTADFSRSDVIFSITSEGVIPAVDGASAGALMTIITRAAATGEPLWENRTLTGTITPDGRIGAIGGVIEKAKAAKVAGKDLLLLPQENAYIVVLNESSRSMGGLRMTRLVYETVPAKEYIESTIGISVEFVDTIDEVEVYLFRTGQSV
;
A
#
# COMPACT_ATOMS: atom_id res chain seq x y z
N MET A 1 -42.69 -42.37 -10.30
CA MET A 1 -41.34 -41.78 -10.29
C MET A 1 -40.36 -42.89 -10.64
N ASN A 2 -39.54 -42.71 -11.68
CA ASN A 2 -38.76 -43.78 -12.29
C ASN A 2 -37.55 -44.14 -11.39
N GLU A 3 -37.33 -45.42 -11.08
CA GLU A 3 -36.26 -45.87 -10.16
C GLU A 3 -34.87 -45.37 -10.57
N LYS A 4 -34.65 -45.21 -11.88
CA LYS A 4 -33.41 -44.64 -12.44
C LYS A 4 -33.19 -43.17 -12.05
N ILE A 5 -34.26 -42.40 -11.88
CA ILE A 5 -34.16 -40.98 -11.49
C ILE A 5 -33.82 -40.88 -9.99
N LEU A 6 -34.36 -41.77 -9.17
CA LEU A 6 -34.06 -41.81 -7.74
C LEU A 6 -32.59 -42.17 -7.47
N ALA A 7 -32.03 -43.10 -8.25
CA ALA A 7 -30.63 -43.49 -8.15
C ALA A 7 -29.66 -42.35 -8.51
N VAL A 8 -29.99 -41.54 -9.53
CA VAL A 8 -29.17 -40.39 -9.94
C VAL A 8 -29.19 -39.28 -8.87
N ILE A 9 -30.34 -39.02 -8.25
CA ILE A 9 -30.46 -38.04 -7.17
C ILE A 9 -29.68 -38.49 -5.94
N LEU A 10 -29.75 -39.77 -5.58
CA LEU A 10 -28.97 -40.35 -4.47
C LEU A 10 -27.46 -40.28 -4.73
N ALA A 11 -27.02 -40.56 -5.96
CA ALA A 11 -25.60 -40.46 -6.33
C ALA A 11 -25.08 -39.02 -6.29
N LEU A 12 -25.89 -38.03 -6.71
CA LEU A 12 -25.56 -36.61 -6.62
C LEU A 12 -25.50 -36.12 -5.16
N SER A 13 -26.42 -36.57 -4.31
CA SER A 13 -26.37 -36.26 -2.87
C SER A 13 -25.16 -36.89 -2.16
N LEU A 14 -24.73 -38.09 -2.56
CA LEU A 14 -23.56 -38.74 -1.98
C LEU A 14 -22.26 -38.00 -2.35
N LEU A 15 -22.16 -37.52 -3.60
CA LEU A 15 -21.04 -36.69 -4.08
C LEU A 15 -20.99 -35.33 -3.38
N ALA A 16 -22.15 -34.71 -3.13
CA ALA A 16 -22.23 -33.45 -2.37
C ALA A 16 -21.76 -33.61 -0.91
N ASN A 17 -22.10 -34.72 -0.25
CA ASN A 17 -21.68 -34.99 1.13
C ASN A 17 -20.18 -35.33 1.27
N LEU A 18 -19.57 -35.99 0.28
CA LEU A 18 -18.14 -36.27 0.27
C LEU A 18 -17.28 -35.00 0.07
N GLY A 19 -17.78 -34.00 -0.67
CA GLY A 19 -17.12 -32.70 -0.79
C GLY A 19 -17.22 -31.85 0.49
N MET A 20 -18.31 -31.99 1.25
CA MET A 20 -18.56 -31.21 2.47
C MET A 20 -17.80 -31.74 3.70
N GLY A 21 -17.49 -33.04 3.74
CA GLY A 21 -16.70 -33.65 4.82
C GLY A 21 -15.22 -33.25 4.87
N LEU A 22 -14.67 -32.70 3.77
CA LEU A 22 -13.26 -32.29 3.72
C LEU A 22 -13.02 -30.83 4.15
N TYR A 23 -14.08 -30.06 4.43
CA TYR A 23 -13.97 -28.64 4.81
C TYR A 23 -14.28 -28.36 6.29
N ILE A 24 -14.53 -29.39 7.11
CA ILE A 24 -14.85 -29.24 8.56
C ILE A 24 -13.62 -29.50 9.47
N ALA A 25 -12.41 -29.57 8.90
CA ALA A 25 -11.19 -29.71 9.68
C ALA A 25 -10.30 -28.46 9.61
N ASN A 26 -10.79 -27.30 10.03
CA ASN A 26 -9.91 -26.23 10.50
C ASN A 26 -10.56 -25.23 11.46
N ASP A 27 -11.55 -25.66 12.24
CA ASP A 27 -12.25 -24.80 13.20
C ASP A 27 -11.69 -25.04 14.61
N HIS A 28 -10.43 -24.66 14.82
CA HIS A 28 -9.84 -24.49 16.15
C HIS A 28 -8.64 -23.54 16.07
N LEU A 29 -8.89 -22.24 16.14
CA LEU A 29 -8.09 -21.27 16.90
C LEU A 29 -8.80 -19.90 16.89
N TYR A 30 -8.85 -19.30 18.08
CA TYR A 30 -9.37 -17.96 18.45
C TYR A 30 -10.83 -17.87 18.93
N GLY A 31 -10.96 -17.63 20.24
CA GLY A 31 -12.21 -17.47 20.99
C GLY A 31 -12.84 -16.07 20.90
N PRO A 32 -13.91 -15.81 21.69
CA PRO A 32 -14.86 -14.71 21.45
C PRO A 32 -14.31 -13.34 21.88
N GLY A 33 -14.45 -12.34 20.99
CA GLY A 33 -14.16 -10.94 21.27
C GLY A 33 -15.20 -10.29 22.20
N MET A 34 -14.73 -9.44 23.12
CA MET A 34 -15.56 -8.57 23.95
C MET A 34 -16.09 -7.33 23.17
N PRO A 35 -17.23 -6.75 23.56
CA PRO A 35 -17.82 -5.59 22.89
C PRO A 35 -17.19 -4.26 23.34
N SER A 36 -17.13 -3.30 22.40
CA SER A 36 -16.65 -1.92 22.58
C SER A 36 -17.54 -1.09 23.50
N LYS A 37 -16.94 -0.37 24.46
CA LYS A 37 -17.59 0.73 25.19
C LYS A 37 -16.99 2.08 24.77
N GLU A 38 -17.90 3.05 24.68
CA GLU A 38 -17.76 4.48 24.41
C GLU A 38 -16.67 5.14 25.26
N TYR A 39 -15.99 6.15 24.67
CA TYR A 39 -15.29 7.17 25.44
C TYR A 39 -15.96 8.52 25.21
N GLU A 40 -16.44 9.08 26.33
CA GLU A 40 -17.01 10.41 26.46
C GLU A 40 -15.99 11.51 26.13
N THR A 41 -16.48 12.53 25.45
CA THR A 41 -15.83 13.84 25.27
C THR A 41 -15.67 14.56 26.60
N ALA A 42 -14.44 14.88 26.99
CA ALA A 42 -14.18 15.83 28.06
C ALA A 42 -14.34 17.27 27.53
N THR A 43 -15.39 17.93 27.99
CA THR A 43 -15.56 19.39 27.98
C THR A 43 -14.60 20.04 28.97
N GLY A 44 -13.83 21.03 28.51
CA GLY A 44 -13.04 21.95 29.33
C GLY A 44 -13.08 23.36 28.72
N ALA A 45 -13.50 24.33 29.51
CA ALA A 45 -13.96 25.65 29.11
C ALA A 45 -12.85 26.68 28.78
N ASP A 46 -13.15 27.49 27.75
CA ASP A 46 -13.07 28.96 27.62
C ASP A 46 -11.82 29.73 28.11
N ARG A 47 -11.22 30.52 27.20
CA ARG A 47 -11.07 31.99 27.34
C ARG A 47 -10.56 32.71 26.09
N THR A 48 -11.42 33.62 25.62
CA THR A 48 -11.20 34.97 25.08
C THR A 48 -10.62 35.18 23.67
N SER A 49 -11.52 35.67 22.81
CA SER A 49 -11.29 36.45 21.59
C SER A 49 -10.82 37.89 21.86
N GLY A 50 -9.87 38.37 21.06
CA GLY A 50 -9.45 39.78 20.91
C GLY A 50 -8.71 39.97 19.57
N PRO A 51 -8.68 41.19 18.98
CA PRO A 51 -8.67 41.39 17.52
C PRO A 51 -7.29 41.28 16.85
N VAL A 52 -7.35 41.04 15.53
CA VAL A 52 -6.25 40.91 14.57
C VAL A 52 -5.38 42.17 14.50
N GLY A 53 -4.06 42.00 14.61
CA GLY A 53 -3.04 43.00 14.28
C GLY A 53 -1.78 42.31 13.74
N GLU A 54 -1.34 42.69 12.54
CA GLU A 54 -0.04 42.31 11.98
C GLU A 54 1.09 42.96 12.80
N SER A 55 2.02 42.16 13.34
CA SER A 55 3.39 42.60 13.65
C SER A 55 4.29 41.42 14.05
N GLY A 56 5.44 41.31 13.38
CA GLY A 56 6.61 40.57 13.84
C GLY A 56 6.60 39.07 13.54
N ARG A 57 7.42 38.64 12.56
CA ARG A 57 7.86 37.23 12.47
C ARG A 57 8.68 36.92 13.74
N THR A 58 8.04 36.35 14.74
CA THR A 58 8.75 35.61 15.79
C THR A 58 9.25 34.32 15.16
N ILE A 59 10.53 34.30 14.81
CA ILE A 59 11.20 33.04 14.47
C ILE A 59 11.27 32.24 15.78
N PRO A 60 10.68 31.05 15.87
CA PRO A 60 10.82 30.18 17.02
C PRO A 60 12.30 30.01 17.38
N VAL A 61 12.64 30.04 18.67
CA VAL A 61 14.02 29.83 19.13
C VAL A 61 14.56 28.47 18.64
N ALA A 62 13.68 27.49 18.40
CA ALA A 62 14.02 26.21 17.77
C ALA A 62 14.60 26.39 16.36
N ASP A 63 13.96 27.18 15.51
CA ASP A 63 14.42 27.45 14.13
C ASP A 63 15.76 28.22 14.12
N ILE A 64 15.98 29.08 15.13
CA ILE A 64 17.26 29.79 15.33
C ILE A 64 18.36 28.79 15.77
N LEU A 65 18.04 27.84 16.64
CA LEU A 65 18.97 26.80 17.10
C LEU A 65 19.30 25.79 16.00
N ASP A 66 18.34 25.43 15.14
CA ASP A 66 18.56 24.58 13.95
C ASP A 66 19.50 25.28 12.96
N THR A 67 19.31 26.60 12.78
CA THR A 67 20.19 27.45 11.95
C THR A 67 21.61 27.56 12.53
N ILE A 68 21.76 27.63 13.87
CA ILE A 68 23.06 27.76 14.56
C ILE A 68 23.79 26.41 14.68
N SER A 69 23.07 25.28 14.76
CA SER A 69 23.66 23.95 14.89
C SER A 69 24.16 23.35 13.57
N GLY A 70 23.83 23.95 12.43
CA GLY A 70 24.22 23.47 11.10
C GLY A 70 23.61 22.11 10.74
N GLN A 71 22.58 21.67 11.46
CA GLN A 71 21.86 20.43 11.20
C GLN A 71 20.40 20.77 10.88
N GLU A 72 20.17 21.29 9.68
CA GLU A 72 18.84 21.60 9.18
C GLU A 72 17.98 20.33 9.08
N LYS A 73 16.73 20.39 9.55
CA LYS A 73 15.72 19.35 9.31
C LYS A 73 15.61 19.12 7.80
N ARG A 74 15.82 17.88 7.34
CA ARG A 74 15.68 17.52 5.92
C ARG A 74 14.42 16.69 5.72
N SER A 75 13.66 17.01 4.67
CA SER A 75 12.38 16.37 4.43
C SER A 75 12.18 16.03 2.96
N ALA A 76 11.47 14.94 2.70
CA ALA A 76 10.99 14.58 1.37
C ALA A 76 9.63 13.87 1.48
N SER A 77 8.87 13.88 0.39
CA SER A 77 7.58 13.21 0.34
C SER A 77 7.33 12.61 -1.04
N LEU A 78 6.55 11.53 -1.07
CA LEU A 78 6.04 10.93 -2.29
C LEU A 78 4.70 10.25 -2.02
N GLN A 79 3.81 10.28 -3.01
CA GLN A 79 2.58 9.52 -2.98
C GLN A 79 2.86 8.04 -3.28
N GLY A 80 2.53 7.17 -2.32
CA GLY A 80 2.54 5.72 -2.46
C GLY A 80 1.16 5.14 -2.74
N LEU A 81 1.14 3.84 -3.01
CA LEU A 81 -0.06 3.10 -3.40
C LEU A 81 -0.34 1.98 -2.40
N ALA A 82 -1.60 1.90 -1.96
CA ALA A 82 -2.09 0.88 -1.05
C ALA A 82 -3.35 0.21 -1.59
N VAL A 83 -3.70 -0.93 -1.02
CA VAL A 83 -4.93 -1.67 -1.33
C VAL A 83 -5.75 -1.80 -0.06
N ILE A 84 -7.00 -1.38 -0.13
CA ILE A 84 -8.00 -1.55 0.92
C ILE A 84 -8.77 -2.82 0.60
N THR A 85 -8.83 -3.75 1.56
CA THR A 85 -9.67 -4.94 1.48
C THR A 85 -10.90 -4.76 2.34
N THR A 86 -12.08 -4.91 1.75
CA THR A 86 -13.37 -4.91 2.45
C THR A 86 -13.98 -6.30 2.37
N ILE A 87 -14.39 -6.87 3.51
CA ILE A 87 -15.07 -8.17 3.57
C ILE A 87 -16.53 -7.92 3.92
N ASN A 88 -17.43 -8.21 2.98
CA ASN A 88 -18.86 -8.14 3.19
C ASN A 88 -19.40 -9.53 3.51
N TYR A 89 -20.13 -9.64 4.63
CA TYR A 89 -20.83 -10.86 5.00
C TYR A 89 -22.29 -10.74 4.57
N SER A 90 -22.77 -11.69 3.77
CA SER A 90 -24.20 -11.82 3.49
C SER A 90 -24.68 -13.19 3.94
N ARG A 91 -25.86 -13.24 4.55
CA ARG A 91 -26.46 -14.50 5.01
C ARG A 91 -27.63 -14.84 4.10
N GLN A 92 -27.56 -15.98 3.42
CA GLN A 92 -28.67 -16.52 2.64
C GLN A 92 -29.08 -17.88 3.23
N GLY A 93 -30.17 -17.88 3.99
CA GLY A 93 -30.62 -19.06 4.74
C GLY A 93 -29.65 -19.44 5.87
N GLN A 94 -29.14 -20.68 5.82
CA GLN A 94 -28.14 -21.19 6.78
C GLN A 94 -26.69 -20.93 6.33
N PHE A 95 -26.48 -20.40 5.12
CA PHE A 95 -25.14 -20.16 4.57
C PHE A 95 -24.73 -18.71 4.77
N ILE A 96 -23.47 -18.50 5.19
CA ILE A 96 -22.81 -17.20 5.23
C ILE A 96 -21.88 -17.12 4.02
N TYR A 97 -22.08 -16.10 3.20
CA TYR A 97 -21.24 -15.78 2.06
C TYR A 97 -20.34 -14.63 2.45
N GLN A 98 -19.07 -14.75 2.08
CA GLN A 98 -18.08 -13.70 2.24
C GLN A 98 -17.70 -13.19 0.86
N GLU A 99 -17.87 -11.89 0.66
CA GLU A 99 -17.41 -11.21 -0.55
C GLU A 99 -16.22 -10.34 -0.18
N LYS A 100 -15.06 -10.65 -0.77
CA LYS A 100 -13.83 -9.88 -0.61
C LYS A 100 -13.73 -8.90 -1.77
N ASN A 101 -13.74 -7.62 -1.45
CA ASN A 101 -13.55 -6.54 -2.41
C ASN A 101 -12.21 -5.84 -2.14
N GLU A 102 -11.42 -5.63 -3.19
CA GLU A 102 -10.13 -4.93 -3.11
C GLU A 102 -10.20 -3.62 -3.91
N THR A 103 -9.82 -2.51 -3.29
CA THR A 103 -9.84 -1.18 -3.89
C THR A 103 -8.49 -0.51 -3.68
N GLY A 104 -7.91 0.03 -4.76
CA GLY A 104 -6.68 0.80 -4.68
C GLY A 104 -6.89 2.18 -4.09
N THR A 105 -5.90 2.67 -3.35
CA THR A 105 -5.88 4.03 -2.79
C THR A 105 -4.47 4.60 -2.77
N THR A 106 -4.35 5.91 -2.58
CA THR A 106 -3.07 6.60 -2.43
C THR A 106 -2.82 7.02 -0.99
N ILE A 107 -1.56 6.97 -0.60
CA ILE A 107 -1.07 7.44 0.70
C ILE A 107 0.04 8.45 0.50
N ASN A 108 0.02 9.54 1.26
CA ASN A 108 1.14 10.46 1.32
C ASN A 108 2.12 9.94 2.35
N VAL A 109 3.33 9.61 1.89
CA VAL A 109 4.43 9.21 2.77
C VAL A 109 5.43 10.36 2.79
N THR A 110 5.68 10.91 3.97
CA THR A 110 6.73 11.91 4.20
C THR A 110 7.80 11.31 5.09
N VAL A 111 9.02 11.79 4.92
CA VAL A 111 10.13 11.44 5.79
C VAL A 111 10.83 12.70 6.27
N ASP A 112 11.13 12.75 7.55
CA ASP A 112 11.93 13.79 8.19
C ASP A 112 13.22 13.15 8.73
N ILE A 113 14.36 13.77 8.45
CA ILE A 113 15.66 13.42 9.00
C ILE A 113 16.09 14.56 9.92
N ILE A 114 16.20 14.26 11.22
CA ILE A 114 16.57 15.23 12.26
C ILE A 114 17.73 14.70 13.10
N PRO A 115 18.56 15.57 13.72
CA PRO A 115 19.58 15.13 14.67
C PRO A 115 19.01 14.21 15.75
N GLY A 116 19.68 13.09 16.02
CA GLY A 116 19.16 12.09 16.94
C GLY A 116 20.11 10.93 17.21
N GLU A 117 19.54 9.80 17.62
CA GLU A 117 20.28 8.61 18.05
C GLU A 117 20.35 7.53 16.96
N GLY A 118 19.85 7.82 15.75
CA GLY A 118 19.84 6.87 14.64
C GLY A 118 18.55 6.05 14.55
N ARG A 119 17.49 6.47 15.25
CA ARG A 119 16.23 5.73 15.37
C ARG A 119 15.40 5.83 14.10
N VAL A 120 14.63 4.79 13.80
CA VAL A 120 13.60 4.82 12.77
C VAL A 120 12.25 4.86 13.45
N LEU A 121 11.54 5.97 13.28
CA LEU A 121 10.24 6.22 13.88
C LEU A 121 9.18 6.26 12.80
N VAL A 122 8.01 5.70 13.10
CA VAL A 122 6.90 5.60 12.15
C VAL A 122 5.67 6.20 12.83
N GLN A 123 5.29 7.39 12.39
CA GLN A 123 4.12 8.13 12.86
C GLN A 123 2.96 7.92 11.89
N THR A 124 1.91 7.23 12.34
CA THR A 124 0.87 6.78 11.41
C THR A 124 -0.52 7.06 11.95
N LYS A 125 -1.36 7.56 11.06
CA LYS A 125 -2.81 7.67 11.25
C LYS A 125 -3.43 7.20 9.92
N PRO A 126 -3.89 5.94 9.80
CA PRO A 126 -4.14 4.90 10.82
C PRO A 126 -2.88 4.20 11.39
N LEU A 127 -3.02 3.38 12.44
CA LEU A 127 -1.95 2.53 12.97
C LEU A 127 -1.46 1.51 11.93
N MET A 128 -0.14 1.32 11.83
CA MET A 128 0.49 0.35 10.92
C MET A 128 1.06 -0.86 11.67
N GLY A 129 1.07 -2.01 11.00
CA GLY A 129 1.55 -3.29 11.55
C GLY A 129 3.08 -3.38 11.70
N ILE A 130 3.55 -4.46 12.34
CA ILE A 130 4.98 -4.70 12.58
C ILE A 130 5.79 -4.89 11.29
N VAL A 131 5.17 -5.46 10.24
CA VAL A 131 5.83 -5.67 8.94
C VAL A 131 6.15 -4.34 8.28
N PHE A 132 5.28 -3.35 8.46
CA PHE A 132 5.53 -2.00 7.96
C PHE A 132 6.73 -1.35 8.67
N GLN A 133 6.83 -1.51 9.99
CA GLN A 133 7.94 -0.97 10.78
C GLN A 133 9.27 -1.63 10.40
N ASP A 134 9.28 -2.94 10.17
CA ASP A 134 10.47 -3.67 9.70
C ASP A 134 10.90 -3.21 8.29
N ALA A 135 9.94 -2.99 7.40
CA ALA A 135 10.19 -2.44 6.07
C ALA A 135 10.78 -1.02 6.14
N ALA A 136 10.34 -0.19 7.09
CA ALA A 136 10.89 1.15 7.31
C ALA A 136 12.35 1.09 7.79
N ASN A 137 12.68 0.18 8.72
CA ASN A 137 14.05 -0.04 9.17
C ASN A 137 14.96 -0.49 8.01
N THR A 138 14.50 -1.46 7.22
CA THR A 138 15.22 -1.95 6.05
C THR A 138 15.42 -0.82 5.03
N ALA A 139 14.39 -0.05 4.73
CA ALA A 139 14.47 1.09 3.80
C ALA A 139 15.53 2.12 4.22
N VAL A 140 15.60 2.45 5.51
CA VAL A 140 16.61 3.38 6.04
C VAL A 140 18.01 2.81 5.91
N ALA A 141 18.21 1.53 6.22
CA ALA A 141 19.51 0.87 6.06
C ALA A 141 19.97 0.84 4.59
N VAL A 142 19.06 0.51 3.68
CA VAL A 142 19.30 0.48 2.24
C VAL A 142 19.65 1.88 1.72
N ALA A 143 18.91 2.91 2.15
CA ALA A 143 19.18 4.30 1.77
C ALA A 143 20.54 4.78 2.28
N ARG A 144 20.89 4.47 3.54
CA ARG A 144 22.21 4.79 4.12
C ARG A 144 23.36 4.18 3.32
N ASN A 145 23.23 2.93 2.90
CA ASN A 145 24.28 2.25 2.14
C ASN A 145 24.46 2.80 0.71
N ARG A 146 23.52 3.59 0.21
CA ARG A 146 23.47 4.07 -1.18
C ARG A 146 23.64 5.57 -1.33
N THR A 147 23.88 6.29 -0.24
CA THR A 147 24.17 7.71 -0.29
C THR A 147 25.48 8.02 0.40
N THR A 148 26.16 9.06 -0.08
CA THR A 148 27.33 9.63 0.59
C THR A 148 26.93 10.56 1.75
N ALA A 149 25.65 10.91 1.87
CA ALA A 149 25.14 11.72 2.96
C ALA A 149 25.16 10.93 4.26
N ASP A 150 25.90 11.40 5.26
CA ASP A 150 25.89 10.79 6.60
C ASP A 150 24.69 11.31 7.40
N PHE A 151 23.78 10.38 7.74
CA PHE A 151 22.66 10.58 8.66
C PHE A 151 22.56 9.41 9.66
N SER A 152 23.71 8.82 9.99
CA SER A 152 23.81 7.74 10.99
C SER A 152 23.42 8.20 12.40
N ARG A 153 23.72 9.45 12.74
CA ARG A 153 23.36 10.13 14.00
C ARG A 153 22.10 10.99 13.85
N SER A 154 21.19 10.55 12.99
CA SER A 154 19.93 11.22 12.75
C SER A 154 18.79 10.24 12.94
N ASP A 155 17.73 10.70 13.59
CA ASP A 155 16.47 9.98 13.62
C ASP A 155 15.76 10.20 12.28
N VAL A 156 15.20 9.12 11.74
CA VAL A 156 14.41 9.11 10.52
C VAL A 156 12.95 8.87 10.91
N ILE A 157 12.09 9.83 10.59
CA ILE A 157 10.68 9.82 10.98
C ILE A 157 9.81 9.74 9.75
N PHE A 158 9.17 8.60 9.52
CA PHE A 158 8.15 8.47 8.49
C PHE A 158 6.81 8.93 9.02
N SER A 159 6.14 9.85 8.31
CA SER A 159 4.75 10.21 8.57
C SER A 159 3.87 9.78 7.41
N ILE A 160 2.80 9.04 7.71
CA ILE A 160 1.87 8.53 6.70
C ILE A 160 0.52 9.17 6.92
N THR A 161 0.03 9.81 5.88
CA THR A 161 -1.30 10.44 5.86
C THR A 161 -2.10 9.93 4.67
N SER A 162 -3.41 9.79 4.86
CA SER A 162 -4.36 9.51 3.80
C SER A 162 -5.56 10.43 3.95
N GLU A 163 -6.16 10.80 2.83
CA GLU A 163 -7.38 11.60 2.80
C GLU A 163 -8.62 10.81 3.26
N GLY A 164 -8.52 9.48 3.41
CA GLY A 164 -9.61 8.60 3.84
C GLY A 164 -9.27 7.70 5.03
N VAL A 165 -10.29 7.02 5.55
CA VAL A 165 -10.12 5.95 6.56
C VAL A 165 -9.57 4.72 5.84
N ILE A 166 -8.24 4.58 5.83
CA ILE A 166 -7.61 3.33 5.45
C ILE A 166 -7.66 2.42 6.69
N PRO A 167 -8.08 1.15 6.59
CA PRO A 167 -7.88 0.18 7.66
C PRO A 167 -6.38 0.00 7.93
N ALA A 168 -6.00 -0.65 9.03
CA ALA A 168 -4.59 -0.93 9.31
C ALA A 168 -3.93 -1.56 8.08
N VAL A 169 -2.93 -0.86 7.51
CA VAL A 169 -2.16 -1.39 6.38
C VAL A 169 -1.04 -2.23 6.97
N ASP A 170 -1.05 -3.50 6.64
CA ASP A 170 0.02 -4.42 6.98
C ASP A 170 0.66 -4.91 5.68
N GLY A 171 1.95 -4.61 5.50
CA GLY A 171 2.66 -5.03 4.29
C GLY A 171 3.93 -4.22 3.99
N ALA A 172 4.95 -4.92 3.53
CA ALA A 172 6.25 -4.34 3.19
C ALA A 172 6.27 -3.58 1.85
N SER A 173 5.15 -3.48 1.13
CA SER A 173 5.09 -3.00 -0.26
C SER A 173 5.41 -1.50 -0.47
N ALA A 174 5.64 -0.77 0.63
CA ALA A 174 6.13 0.61 0.64
C ALA A 174 7.66 0.71 0.82
N GLY A 175 8.37 -0.41 0.99
CA GLY A 175 9.80 -0.43 1.31
C GLY A 175 10.66 0.29 0.27
N ALA A 176 10.43 0.03 -1.01
CA ALA A 176 11.18 0.71 -2.07
C ALA A 176 10.89 2.22 -2.09
N LEU A 177 9.62 2.62 -1.91
CA LEU A 177 9.22 4.02 -1.84
C LEU A 177 9.87 4.74 -0.65
N MET A 178 9.83 4.13 0.54
CA MET A 178 10.46 4.66 1.74
C MET A 178 11.96 4.86 1.54
N THR A 179 12.62 3.93 0.85
CA THR A 179 14.05 4.03 0.54
C THR A 179 14.34 5.27 -0.33
N ILE A 180 13.56 5.49 -1.39
CA ILE A 180 13.73 6.65 -2.28
C ILE A 180 13.52 7.97 -1.55
N ILE A 181 12.44 8.11 -0.78
CA ILE A 181 12.17 9.37 -0.07
C ILE A 181 13.23 9.62 1.00
N THR A 182 13.73 8.59 1.69
CA THR A 182 14.82 8.75 2.67
C THR A 182 16.09 9.23 1.98
N ARG A 183 16.45 8.65 0.84
CA ARG A 183 17.60 9.12 0.04
C ARG A 183 17.40 10.56 -0.43
N ALA A 184 16.21 10.89 -0.92
CA ALA A 184 15.88 12.25 -1.38
C ALA A 184 16.01 13.28 -0.24
N ALA A 185 15.48 12.98 0.94
CA ALA A 185 15.65 13.82 2.12
C ALA A 185 17.13 13.93 2.54
N ALA A 186 17.88 12.82 2.51
CA ALA A 186 19.28 12.82 2.91
C ALA A 186 20.17 13.64 1.98
N THR A 187 19.90 13.60 0.67
CA THR A 187 20.69 14.24 -0.39
C THR A 187 20.19 15.64 -0.77
N GLY A 188 18.95 15.97 -0.47
CA GLY A 188 18.28 17.19 -0.94
C GLY A 188 17.91 17.16 -2.43
N GLU A 189 17.99 15.99 -3.09
CA GLU A 189 17.66 15.87 -4.50
C GLU A 189 16.13 15.80 -4.70
N PRO A 190 15.56 16.59 -5.63
CA PRO A 190 14.11 16.62 -5.85
C PRO A 190 13.62 15.39 -6.62
N LEU A 191 12.38 14.98 -6.32
CA LEU A 191 11.67 13.89 -6.98
C LEU A 191 10.63 14.40 -8.01
N TRP A 192 10.33 13.59 -9.01
CA TRP A 192 9.21 13.81 -9.92
C TRP A 192 7.89 13.48 -9.22
N GLU A 193 7.04 14.49 -9.02
CA GLU A 193 5.77 14.33 -8.29
C GLU A 193 4.71 13.55 -9.09
N ASN A 194 4.80 13.58 -10.43
CA ASN A 194 3.92 12.86 -11.34
C ASN A 194 4.34 11.39 -11.55
N ARG A 195 5.35 10.89 -10.85
CA ARG A 195 5.83 9.50 -10.92
C ARG A 195 5.71 8.83 -9.56
N THR A 196 5.47 7.53 -9.53
CA THR A 196 5.39 6.77 -8.27
C THR A 196 5.91 5.34 -8.46
N LEU A 197 6.08 4.63 -7.36
CA LEU A 197 6.50 3.24 -7.32
C LEU A 197 5.77 2.45 -6.22
N THR A 198 5.77 1.13 -6.38
CA THR A 198 5.46 0.19 -5.30
C THR A 198 6.40 -1.01 -5.36
N GLY A 199 6.72 -1.60 -4.22
CA GLY A 199 7.66 -2.70 -4.14
C GLY A 199 8.11 -2.93 -2.71
N THR A 200 8.32 -4.19 -2.34
CA THR A 200 9.08 -4.50 -1.12
C THR A 200 10.55 -4.15 -1.34
N ILE A 201 11.33 -4.04 -0.27
CA ILE A 201 12.77 -3.81 -0.37
C ILE A 201 13.51 -4.83 0.48
N THR A 202 14.57 -5.37 -0.09
CA THR A 202 15.50 -6.28 0.58
C THR A 202 16.73 -5.50 1.05
N PRO A 203 17.50 -5.98 2.05
CA PRO A 203 18.69 -5.27 2.55
C PRO A 203 19.77 -5.02 1.50
N ASP A 204 19.86 -5.86 0.47
CA ASP A 204 20.73 -5.68 -0.70
C ASP A 204 20.16 -4.73 -1.74
N GLY A 205 18.92 -4.24 -1.55
CA GLY A 205 18.26 -3.21 -2.37
C GLY A 205 17.55 -3.73 -3.63
N ARG A 206 17.23 -5.03 -3.67
CA ARG A 206 16.32 -5.60 -4.68
C ARG A 206 14.86 -5.30 -4.33
N ILE A 207 14.07 -5.06 -5.37
CA ILE A 207 12.65 -4.73 -5.28
C ILE A 207 11.84 -6.01 -5.50
N GLY A 208 11.10 -6.43 -4.48
CA GLY A 208 10.32 -7.67 -4.53
C GLY A 208 8.85 -7.47 -4.90
N ALA A 209 8.19 -8.57 -5.29
CA ALA A 209 6.80 -8.59 -5.72
C ALA A 209 5.81 -7.99 -4.72
N ILE A 210 4.70 -7.50 -5.26
CA ILE A 210 3.57 -6.97 -4.51
C ILE A 210 2.24 -7.59 -4.94
N GLY A 211 1.25 -7.53 -4.05
CA GLY A 211 -0.14 -7.85 -4.35
C GLY A 211 -0.94 -6.62 -4.82
N GLY A 212 -2.06 -6.89 -5.49
CA GLY A 212 -3.01 -5.87 -5.95
C GLY A 212 -2.43 -4.91 -6.99
N VAL A 213 -1.71 -5.46 -7.98
CA VAL A 213 -1.06 -4.68 -9.05
C VAL A 213 -2.07 -3.81 -9.80
N ILE A 214 -3.23 -4.39 -10.14
CA ILE A 214 -4.28 -3.71 -10.91
C ILE A 214 -4.93 -2.60 -10.09
N GLU A 215 -5.22 -2.86 -8.83
CA GLU A 215 -5.81 -1.92 -7.88
C GLU A 215 -4.88 -0.72 -7.67
N LYS A 216 -3.58 -0.98 -7.48
CA LYS A 216 -2.56 0.05 -7.33
C LYS A 216 -2.36 0.85 -8.63
N ALA A 217 -2.37 0.21 -9.79
CA ALA A 217 -2.28 0.91 -11.07
C ALA A 217 -3.48 1.83 -11.31
N LYS A 218 -4.69 1.38 -10.96
CA LYS A 218 -5.89 2.24 -10.99
C LYS A 218 -5.76 3.44 -10.05
N ALA A 219 -5.29 3.21 -8.81
CA ALA A 219 -5.08 4.28 -7.84
C ALA A 219 -4.04 5.31 -8.33
N ALA A 220 -2.94 4.86 -8.92
CA ALA A 220 -1.92 5.73 -9.50
C ALA A 220 -2.50 6.60 -10.63
N LYS A 221 -3.31 6.01 -11.51
CA LYS A 221 -3.97 6.76 -12.59
C LYS A 221 -4.95 7.79 -12.04
N VAL A 222 -5.78 7.42 -11.07
CA VAL A 222 -6.74 8.33 -10.41
C VAL A 222 -6.01 9.50 -9.73
N ALA A 223 -4.84 9.25 -9.15
CA ALA A 223 -4.00 10.28 -8.54
C ALA A 223 -3.18 11.11 -9.55
N GLY A 224 -3.44 10.97 -10.86
CA GLY A 224 -2.78 11.77 -11.90
C GLY A 224 -1.30 11.44 -12.10
N LYS A 225 -0.87 10.21 -11.82
CA LYS A 225 0.50 9.76 -12.11
C LYS A 225 0.64 9.39 -13.59
N ASP A 226 1.76 9.81 -14.18
CA ASP A 226 2.10 9.54 -15.58
C ASP A 226 2.88 8.22 -15.74
N LEU A 227 3.67 7.89 -14.71
CA LEU A 227 4.51 6.70 -14.67
C LEU A 227 4.37 5.97 -13.33
N LEU A 228 4.13 4.67 -13.42
CA LEU A 228 4.14 3.74 -12.31
C LEU A 228 5.29 2.75 -12.47
N LEU A 229 6.20 2.70 -11.48
CA LEU A 229 7.23 1.67 -11.41
C LEU A 229 6.72 0.47 -10.63
N LEU A 230 6.86 -0.72 -11.22
CA LEU A 230 6.48 -2.00 -10.63
C LEU A 230 7.68 -2.93 -10.47
N PRO A 231 7.66 -3.88 -9.52
CA PRO A 231 8.70 -4.89 -9.41
C PRO A 231 8.76 -5.76 -10.68
N GLN A 232 9.95 -6.13 -11.11
CA GLN A 232 10.16 -7.05 -12.24
C GLN A 232 9.42 -8.38 -12.08
N GLU A 233 9.27 -8.85 -10.84
CA GLU A 233 8.51 -10.06 -10.50
C GLU A 233 7.01 -9.94 -10.81
N ASN A 234 6.49 -8.73 -11.00
CA ASN A 234 5.11 -8.45 -11.38
C ASN A 234 4.91 -8.24 -12.90
N ALA A 235 5.87 -8.66 -13.73
CA ALA A 235 5.78 -8.54 -15.20
C ALA A 235 4.58 -9.28 -15.83
N TYR A 236 4.03 -10.28 -15.14
CA TYR A 236 2.85 -11.01 -15.57
C TYR A 236 1.79 -11.01 -14.46
N ILE A 237 0.53 -10.98 -14.86
CA ILE A 237 -0.63 -11.04 -13.96
C ILE A 237 -1.62 -12.09 -14.45
N VAL A 238 -2.41 -12.62 -13.52
CA VAL A 238 -3.49 -13.54 -13.82
C VAL A 238 -4.80 -12.76 -13.88
N VAL A 239 -5.49 -12.82 -15.02
CA VAL A 239 -6.80 -12.20 -15.24
C VAL A 239 -7.89 -13.25 -15.43
N LEU A 240 -9.08 -12.95 -14.95
CA LEU A 240 -10.25 -13.81 -15.08
C LEU A 240 -11.02 -13.43 -16.36
N ASN A 241 -11.11 -14.36 -17.31
CA ASN A 241 -11.84 -14.16 -18.56
C ASN A 241 -13.09 -15.04 -18.62
N GLU A 242 -14.19 -14.49 -19.14
CA GLU A 242 -15.44 -15.20 -19.34
C GLU A 242 -15.55 -15.69 -20.79
N SER A 243 -15.31 -16.97 -21.00
CA SER A 243 -15.59 -17.61 -22.29
C SER A 243 -17.03 -18.15 -22.30
N SER A 244 -17.95 -17.41 -22.91
CA SER A 244 -19.33 -17.84 -23.09
C SER A 244 -19.49 -18.62 -24.40
N ARG A 245 -19.95 -19.88 -24.33
CA ARG A 245 -20.42 -20.63 -25.50
C ARG A 245 -21.93 -20.79 -25.43
N SER A 246 -22.61 -20.39 -26.50
CA SER A 246 -24.05 -20.65 -26.68
C SER A 246 -24.23 -21.94 -27.48
N MET A 247 -24.90 -22.92 -26.90
CA MET A 247 -25.34 -24.13 -27.61
C MET A 247 -26.84 -24.31 -27.37
N GLY A 248 -27.63 -24.25 -28.45
CA GLY A 248 -29.06 -24.57 -28.41
C GLY A 248 -29.88 -23.75 -27.41
N GLY A 249 -29.59 -22.44 -27.26
CA GLY A 249 -30.31 -21.54 -26.35
C GLY A 249 -29.81 -21.53 -24.90
N LEU A 250 -28.85 -22.40 -24.54
CA LEU A 250 -28.17 -22.37 -23.24
C LEU A 250 -26.85 -21.60 -23.35
N ARG A 251 -26.66 -20.60 -22.49
CA ARG A 251 -25.41 -19.84 -22.37
C ARG A 251 -24.54 -20.45 -21.29
N MET A 252 -23.47 -21.14 -21.69
CA MET A 252 -22.48 -21.69 -20.78
C MET A 252 -21.32 -20.71 -20.65
N THR A 253 -21.20 -20.03 -19.51
CA THR A 253 -20.05 -19.18 -19.19
C THR A 253 -18.99 -20.03 -18.49
N ARG A 254 -17.80 -20.15 -19.09
CA ARG A 254 -16.62 -20.75 -18.45
C ARG A 254 -15.65 -19.65 -18.05
N LEU A 255 -15.33 -19.61 -16.76
CA LEU A 255 -14.26 -18.82 -16.21
C LEU A 255 -12.90 -19.45 -16.57
N VAL A 256 -12.05 -18.70 -17.25
CA VAL A 256 -10.69 -19.10 -17.63
C VAL A 256 -9.71 -18.11 -17.03
N TYR A 257 -8.78 -18.62 -16.23
CA TYR A 257 -7.66 -17.82 -15.73
C TYR A 257 -6.58 -17.77 -16.80
N GLU A 258 -6.25 -16.56 -17.24
CA GLU A 258 -5.25 -16.32 -18.29
C GLU A 258 -4.10 -15.51 -17.71
N THR A 259 -2.87 -15.91 -17.98
CA THR A 259 -1.68 -15.13 -17.61
C THR A 259 -1.37 -14.18 -18.75
N VAL A 260 -1.41 -12.88 -18.47
CA VAL A 260 -1.18 -11.84 -19.47
C VAL A 260 0.01 -10.96 -19.08
N PRO A 261 0.74 -10.40 -20.05
CA PRO A 261 1.74 -9.38 -19.80
C PRO A 261 1.13 -8.17 -19.08
N ALA A 262 1.70 -7.80 -17.93
CA ALA A 262 1.09 -6.82 -17.05
C ALA A 262 1.19 -5.39 -17.60
N LYS A 263 2.31 -5.04 -18.25
CA LYS A 263 2.51 -3.71 -18.85
C LYS A 263 1.47 -3.43 -19.92
N GLU A 264 1.35 -4.31 -20.91
CA GLU A 264 0.39 -4.19 -22.00
C GLU A 264 -1.05 -4.14 -21.49
N TYR A 265 -1.38 -4.99 -20.51
CA TYR A 265 -2.71 -4.99 -19.90
C TYR A 265 -3.00 -3.66 -19.18
N ILE A 266 -2.09 -3.18 -18.32
CA ILE A 266 -2.29 -1.95 -17.54
C ILE A 266 -2.34 -0.73 -18.47
N GLU A 267 -1.41 -0.61 -19.41
CA GLU A 267 -1.36 0.53 -20.33
C GLU A 267 -2.60 0.58 -21.23
N SER A 268 -3.08 -0.56 -21.73
CA SER A 268 -4.26 -0.61 -22.60
C SER A 268 -5.59 -0.44 -21.85
N THR A 269 -5.70 -0.93 -20.62
CA THR A 269 -6.98 -0.92 -19.86
C THR A 269 -7.11 0.24 -18.88
N ILE A 270 -6.00 0.68 -18.27
CA ILE A 270 -5.97 1.73 -17.24
C ILE A 270 -5.41 3.04 -17.82
N GLY A 271 -4.53 2.97 -18.82
CA GLY A 271 -3.98 4.16 -19.48
C GLY A 271 -2.95 4.91 -18.64
N ILE A 272 -2.15 4.20 -17.85
CA ILE A 272 -0.97 4.71 -17.15
C ILE A 272 0.28 3.99 -17.67
N SER A 273 1.37 4.72 -17.88
CA SER A 273 2.64 4.12 -18.32
C SER A 273 3.26 3.29 -17.21
N VAL A 274 3.81 2.13 -17.56
CA VAL A 274 4.43 1.22 -16.59
C VAL A 274 5.85 0.89 -17.00
N GLU A 275 6.77 0.97 -16.04
CA GLU A 275 8.11 0.40 -16.20
C GLU A 275 8.41 -0.57 -15.07
N PHE A 276 9.15 -1.63 -15.40
CA PHE A 276 9.58 -2.63 -14.43
C PHE A 276 10.99 -2.34 -13.95
N VAL A 277 11.20 -2.55 -12.66
CA VAL A 277 12.47 -2.33 -11.97
C VAL A 277 12.79 -3.51 -11.07
N ASP A 278 14.07 -3.89 -11.01
CA ASP A 278 14.56 -4.99 -10.15
C ASP A 278 15.33 -4.45 -8.94
N THR A 279 15.91 -3.25 -9.05
CA THR A 279 16.77 -2.65 -8.02
C THR A 279 16.41 -1.21 -7.74
N ILE A 280 16.76 -0.73 -6.54
CA ILE A 280 16.54 0.68 -6.17
C ILE A 280 17.37 1.64 -7.05
N ASP A 281 18.54 1.20 -7.53
CA ASP A 281 19.41 2.03 -8.36
C ASP A 281 18.73 2.33 -9.72
N GLU A 282 17.99 1.38 -10.29
CA GLU A 282 17.16 1.59 -11.48
C GLU A 282 16.03 2.59 -11.22
N VAL A 283 15.39 2.51 -10.04
CA VAL A 283 14.33 3.44 -9.65
C VAL A 283 14.82 4.87 -9.61
N GLU A 284 16.05 5.10 -9.14
CA GLU A 284 16.61 6.44 -9.01
C GLU A 284 16.62 7.19 -10.35
N VAL A 285 16.92 6.49 -11.45
CA VAL A 285 16.94 7.05 -12.82
C VAL A 285 15.56 7.58 -13.23
N TYR A 286 14.49 6.95 -12.77
CA TYR A 286 13.13 7.34 -13.11
C TYR A 286 12.55 8.40 -12.18
N LEU A 287 12.94 8.44 -10.90
CA LEU A 287 12.26 9.28 -9.92
C LEU A 287 13.00 10.57 -9.54
N PHE A 288 14.33 10.61 -9.61
CA PHE A 288 15.08 11.82 -9.32
C PHE A 288 15.14 12.76 -10.53
N ARG A 289 15.17 14.08 -10.28
CA ARG A 289 15.35 15.09 -11.34
C ARG A 289 16.82 15.41 -11.59
N THR A 290 17.68 14.39 -11.70
CA THR A 290 19.10 14.61 -11.94
C THR A 290 19.33 15.11 -13.38
N GLY A 291 20.04 16.23 -13.54
CA GLY A 291 20.60 16.67 -14.83
C GLY A 291 19.62 17.19 -15.89
N GLN A 292 18.35 17.48 -15.58
CA GLN A 292 17.45 18.18 -16.50
C GLN A 292 17.07 19.55 -15.92
N SER A 293 17.59 20.60 -16.56
CA SER A 293 17.27 22.00 -16.29
C SER A 293 15.77 22.24 -16.44
N VAL A 294 15.18 23.00 -15.50
CA VAL A 294 13.86 23.63 -15.65
C VAL A 294 13.90 24.64 -16.79
#